data_AF-A0A8S1QRQ3-F1
#
_entry.id   AF-A0A8S1QRQ3-F1
#
_cell.length_a   1.000
_cell.length_b   1.000
_cell.length_c   1.000
_cell.angle_alpha   90.00
_cell.angle_beta   90.00
_cell.angle_gamma   90.00
#
_symmetry.space_group_name_H-M   'P 1'
#
loop_
_entity.id
_entity.type
_entity.pdbx_description
1 polymer ?
#
loop_
_entity_poly.entity_id
_entity_poly.type
_entity_poly.pdbx_seq_one_letter_code
_entity_poly.pdbx_strand_id
1 'polypeptide(L)'
;MIYIFALLLVVESQSYVGQAACGTLSGTGCTGSGYCRLSGASCVDLPCYMVNEVAACRSGPVGSGIPTGALSTKCDSLEQFSLQYDNVCVDKGDGKLNFAFVRFTKTTDGSAIQTTGSTTTAIAALTSSEANMFALYTINPWKSPEGTQDAATLKTELEAILDKYIAFHAILIDTTNSHPFYLERTTYQALQLIRDYVDFTYIQRKAILPKIWQVAEIALFRIAKFSPAYYQTNYYFINFASCPYSRRELKINGQLNAVRIVWDATSYTVNGQMQVYSYAAEQFGIRNALSDIIALRPTTSVTTQATISLDTGFKDFYLEWTWTDTNLVVVQKNIKLYQFDESATLATDVVKQVTTTITCTIDTKTCKTSTFTVSPITLASTRINYYFTYGPGKCVDKSEIQCKLSIEQGAQCNYNPSGLTDYKCS
;
A
#
# COMPACT_ATOMS: atom_id res chain seq x y z
N MET A 1 -29.65 -35.77 41.75
CA MET A 1 -28.64 -35.96 40.69
C MET A 1 -29.10 -35.53 39.30
N ILE A 2 -30.31 -35.88 38.82
CA ILE A 2 -30.78 -35.51 37.47
C ILE A 2 -30.67 -34.00 37.17
N TYR A 3 -31.06 -33.14 38.11
CA TYR A 3 -30.91 -31.68 37.97
C TYR A 3 -29.46 -31.18 37.84
N ILE A 4 -28.47 -31.90 38.38
CA ILE A 4 -27.04 -31.53 38.25
C ILE A 4 -26.52 -31.91 36.85
N PHE A 5 -26.97 -33.04 36.29
CA PHE A 5 -26.68 -33.39 34.90
C PHE A 5 -27.37 -32.44 33.91
N ALA A 6 -28.59 -31.97 34.21
CA ALA A 6 -29.23 -30.93 33.41
C ALA A 6 -28.46 -29.59 33.46
N LEU A 7 -27.96 -29.17 34.63
CA LEU A 7 -27.11 -27.99 34.76
C LEU A 7 -25.75 -28.12 34.04
N LEU A 8 -25.20 -29.32 33.94
CA LEU A 8 -23.99 -29.59 33.14
C LEU A 8 -24.26 -29.63 31.63
N LEU A 9 -25.47 -30.00 31.21
CA LEU A 9 -25.92 -29.95 29.80
C LEU A 9 -26.33 -28.54 29.36
N VAL A 10 -26.76 -27.68 30.28
CA VAL A 10 -27.06 -26.25 30.05
C VAL A 10 -25.79 -25.38 30.04
N VAL A 11 -24.60 -25.99 30.15
CA VAL A 11 -23.38 -25.43 29.53
C VAL A 11 -23.45 -25.69 28.01
N GLU A 12 -24.53 -25.24 27.39
CA GLU A 12 -24.66 -25.22 25.93
C GLU A 12 -23.52 -24.36 25.38
N SER A 13 -22.72 -24.98 24.52
CA SER A 13 -21.78 -24.36 23.58
C SER A 13 -21.57 -22.86 23.78
N GLN A 14 -20.54 -22.49 24.56
CA GLN A 14 -19.88 -21.22 24.26
C GLN A 14 -19.39 -21.33 22.81
N SER A 15 -20.05 -20.62 21.90
CA SER A 15 -19.57 -20.45 20.54
C SER A 15 -18.18 -19.84 20.64
N TYR A 16 -17.14 -20.64 20.36
CA TYR A 16 -15.78 -20.15 20.51
C TYR A 16 -15.61 -18.97 19.56
N VAL A 17 -14.83 -17.99 19.98
CA VAL A 17 -14.51 -16.80 19.17
C VAL A 17 -14.11 -17.24 17.76
N GLY A 18 -14.62 -16.54 16.74
CA GLY A 18 -14.41 -16.88 15.32
C GLY A 18 -15.43 -17.85 14.70
N GLN A 19 -16.33 -18.50 15.44
CA GLN A 19 -17.28 -19.47 14.84
C GLN A 19 -18.57 -18.87 14.27
N ALA A 20 -19.10 -17.82 14.89
CA ALA A 20 -20.41 -17.28 14.52
C ALA A 20 -20.33 -16.60 13.14
N ALA A 21 -21.18 -17.01 12.19
CA ALA A 21 -21.24 -16.38 10.87
C ALA A 21 -21.61 -14.89 11.01
N CYS A 22 -20.97 -14.00 10.25
CA CYS A 22 -21.13 -12.56 10.43
C CYS A 22 -22.60 -12.11 10.40
N GLY A 23 -23.43 -12.67 9.52
CA GLY A 23 -24.86 -12.37 9.44
C GLY A 23 -25.69 -12.71 10.69
N THR A 24 -25.13 -13.40 11.69
CA THR A 24 -25.75 -13.67 13.00
C THR A 24 -25.33 -12.67 14.09
N LEU A 25 -24.33 -11.83 13.82
CA LEU A 25 -23.83 -10.82 14.75
C LEU A 25 -24.52 -9.48 14.53
N SER A 26 -24.72 -8.72 15.61
CA SER A 26 -25.38 -7.40 15.57
C SER A 26 -24.59 -6.36 16.36
N GLY A 27 -24.64 -5.10 15.92
CA GLY A 27 -24.09 -3.95 16.65
C GLY A 27 -22.61 -4.14 17.04
N THR A 28 -22.32 -3.97 18.33
CA THR A 28 -20.97 -4.10 18.91
C THR A 28 -20.40 -5.51 18.79
N GLY A 29 -21.24 -6.55 18.76
CA GLY A 29 -20.79 -7.93 18.51
C GLY A 29 -20.22 -8.12 17.10
N CYS A 30 -20.71 -7.33 16.13
CA CYS A 30 -20.17 -7.33 14.78
C CYS A 30 -18.79 -6.66 14.72
N THR A 31 -18.68 -5.42 15.21
CA THR A 31 -17.42 -4.64 15.13
C THR A 31 -16.34 -5.14 16.08
N GLY A 32 -16.71 -5.73 17.22
CA GLY A 32 -15.79 -6.36 18.18
C GLY A 32 -15.36 -7.78 17.82
N SER A 33 -15.90 -8.38 16.75
CA SER A 33 -15.62 -9.77 16.37
C SER A 33 -14.18 -10.01 15.89
N GLY A 34 -13.56 -9.00 15.26
CA GLY A 34 -12.25 -9.12 14.62
C GLY A 34 -12.24 -9.77 13.22
N TYR A 35 -13.39 -10.28 12.75
CA TYR A 35 -13.53 -10.92 11.43
C TYR A 35 -14.77 -10.47 10.64
N CYS A 36 -15.59 -9.59 11.21
CA CYS A 36 -16.75 -8.98 10.56
C CYS A 36 -16.73 -7.45 10.63
N ARG A 37 -17.51 -6.80 9.77
CA ARG A 37 -17.79 -5.35 9.79
C ARG A 37 -19.28 -5.07 9.65
N LEU A 38 -19.73 -3.93 10.14
CA LEU A 38 -21.06 -3.42 9.78
C LEU A 38 -21.05 -2.92 8.33
N SER A 39 -22.18 -3.14 7.64
CA SER A 39 -22.49 -2.60 6.32
C SER A 39 -23.96 -2.20 6.35
N GLY A 40 -24.22 -0.90 6.56
CA GLY A 40 -25.53 -0.43 6.98
C GLY A 40 -25.98 -1.08 8.29
N ALA A 41 -27.16 -1.68 8.30
CA ALA A 41 -27.70 -2.41 9.46
C ALA A 41 -27.29 -3.90 9.52
N SER A 42 -26.57 -4.41 8.51
CA SER A 42 -26.17 -5.83 8.44
C SER A 42 -24.70 -6.02 8.81
N CYS A 43 -24.38 -7.18 9.36
CA CYS A 43 -22.99 -7.57 9.63
C CYS A 43 -22.47 -8.51 8.53
N VAL A 44 -21.32 -8.18 7.95
CA VAL A 44 -20.72 -8.87 6.80
C VAL A 44 -19.27 -9.21 7.05
N ASP A 45 -18.76 -10.22 6.35
CA ASP A 45 -17.38 -10.69 6.47
C ASP A 45 -16.36 -9.58 6.16
N LEU A 46 -15.25 -9.55 6.90
CA LEU A 46 -14.03 -8.88 6.47
C LEU A 46 -13.30 -9.74 5.42
N PRO A 47 -12.60 -9.12 4.44
CA PRO A 47 -11.68 -9.88 3.60
C PRO A 47 -10.53 -10.44 4.45
N CYS A 48 -10.02 -11.62 4.08
CA CYS A 48 -9.19 -12.45 4.95
C CYS A 48 -7.98 -11.72 5.53
N TYR A 49 -7.30 -10.90 4.74
CA TYR A 49 -6.13 -10.14 5.20
C TYR A 49 -6.44 -9.12 6.31
N MET A 50 -7.69 -8.64 6.43
CA MET A 50 -8.12 -7.68 7.44
C MET A 50 -8.57 -8.32 8.75
N VAL A 51 -8.82 -9.63 8.75
CA VAL A 51 -9.16 -10.41 9.93
C VAL A 51 -7.99 -10.35 10.91
N ASN A 52 -8.28 -10.14 12.20
CA ASN A 52 -7.32 -10.26 13.30
C ASN A 52 -7.70 -11.37 14.31
N GLU A 53 -8.77 -12.12 14.05
CA GLU A 53 -9.16 -13.31 14.82
C GLU A 53 -8.78 -14.62 14.10
N VAL A 54 -7.74 -15.31 14.60
CA VAL A 54 -7.19 -16.55 14.01
C VAL A 54 -8.26 -17.64 13.90
N ALA A 55 -9.13 -17.76 14.91
CA ALA A 55 -10.14 -18.80 14.97
C ALA A 55 -11.27 -18.62 13.93
N ALA A 56 -11.36 -17.46 13.28
CA ALA A 56 -12.32 -17.24 12.19
C ALA A 56 -11.93 -17.96 10.88
N CYS A 57 -10.63 -18.15 10.62
CA CYS A 57 -10.12 -18.78 9.40
C CYS A 57 -9.57 -20.20 9.58
N ARG A 58 -9.55 -20.75 10.81
CA ARG A 58 -9.12 -22.14 11.03
C ARG A 58 -10.09 -23.14 10.41
N SER A 59 -9.57 -24.08 9.62
CA SER A 59 -10.33 -25.27 9.19
C SER A 59 -10.16 -26.37 10.24
N GLY A 60 -11.24 -26.77 10.92
CA GLY A 60 -11.22 -27.88 11.87
C GLY A 60 -11.15 -29.22 11.13
N PRO A 61 -10.13 -30.07 11.34
CA PRO A 61 -10.09 -31.39 10.70
C PRO A 61 -11.27 -32.25 11.13
N VAL A 62 -11.87 -32.99 10.20
CA VAL A 62 -13.02 -33.87 10.48
C VAL A 62 -12.66 -34.86 11.59
N GLY A 63 -13.46 -34.88 12.67
CA GLY A 63 -13.23 -35.75 13.83
C GLY A 63 -12.23 -35.24 14.87
N SER A 64 -11.58 -34.08 14.68
CA SER A 64 -10.60 -33.52 15.63
C SER A 64 -11.21 -32.88 16.88
N GLY A 65 -12.51 -32.61 16.89
CA GLY A 65 -13.17 -31.80 17.92
C GLY A 65 -12.85 -30.30 17.88
N ILE A 66 -11.94 -29.85 17.00
CA ILE A 66 -11.64 -28.43 16.79
C ILE A 66 -12.76 -27.80 15.97
N PRO A 67 -13.47 -26.77 16.48
CA PRO A 67 -14.56 -26.15 15.74
C PRO A 67 -14.04 -25.32 14.56
N THR A 68 -14.63 -25.54 13.39
CA THR A 68 -14.38 -24.80 12.15
C THR A 68 -14.78 -23.32 12.28
N GLY A 69 -13.92 -22.42 11.80
CA GLY A 69 -14.16 -20.98 11.84
C GLY A 69 -15.17 -20.49 10.78
N ALA A 70 -15.85 -19.38 11.07
CA ALA A 70 -16.89 -18.77 10.25
C ALA A 70 -16.45 -18.47 8.80
N LEU A 71 -15.17 -18.12 8.60
CA LEU A 71 -14.60 -17.74 7.32
C LEU A 71 -13.72 -18.83 6.69
N SER A 72 -13.62 -20.00 7.32
CA SER A 72 -12.78 -21.14 6.87
C SER A 72 -13.07 -21.65 5.45
N THR A 73 -14.22 -21.31 4.86
CA THR A 73 -14.54 -21.60 3.45
C THR A 73 -13.90 -20.63 2.47
N LYS A 74 -13.51 -19.43 2.92
CA LYS A 74 -12.94 -18.33 2.12
C LYS A 74 -11.49 -18.00 2.50
N CYS A 75 -11.11 -18.27 3.75
CA CYS A 75 -9.83 -17.93 4.32
C CYS A 75 -9.15 -19.16 4.91
N ASP A 76 -7.82 -19.20 4.84
CA ASP A 76 -6.97 -20.09 5.64
C ASP A 76 -6.22 -19.27 6.71
N SER A 77 -5.83 -19.91 7.82
CA SER A 77 -4.93 -19.32 8.82
C SER A 77 -3.50 -19.27 8.30
N LEU A 78 -2.79 -18.17 8.57
CA LEU A 78 -1.36 -18.10 8.27
C LEU A 78 -0.57 -19.07 9.17
N GLU A 79 0.26 -19.92 8.57
CA GLU A 79 1.09 -20.90 9.30
C GLU A 79 2.20 -20.24 10.12
N GLN A 80 2.62 -19.03 9.74
CA GLN A 80 3.64 -18.25 10.44
C GLN A 80 3.18 -16.80 10.59
N PHE A 81 3.14 -16.33 11.83
CA PHE A 81 2.87 -14.93 12.16
C PHE A 81 4.20 -14.17 12.25
N SER A 82 4.34 -13.11 11.45
CA SER A 82 5.43 -12.14 11.65
C SER A 82 5.02 -11.18 12.76
N LEU A 83 5.84 -11.03 13.80
CA LEU A 83 5.61 -10.04 14.88
C LEU A 83 5.61 -8.58 14.40
N GLN A 84 5.91 -8.33 13.12
CA GLN A 84 5.87 -7.00 12.50
C GLN A 84 4.49 -6.66 11.90
N TYR A 85 3.58 -7.64 11.78
CA TYR A 85 2.36 -7.51 11.00
C TYR A 85 1.13 -8.11 11.71
N ASP A 86 -0.02 -7.45 11.58
CA ASP A 86 -1.31 -7.82 12.23
C ASP A 86 -2.11 -8.89 11.45
N ASN A 87 -1.58 -9.40 10.34
CA ASN A 87 -2.29 -10.37 9.53
C ASN A 87 -2.28 -11.76 10.20
N VAL A 88 -3.47 -12.36 10.36
CA VAL A 88 -3.59 -13.74 10.87
C VAL A 88 -4.24 -14.72 9.88
N CYS A 89 -4.95 -14.20 8.88
CA CYS A 89 -5.59 -15.00 7.85
C CYS A 89 -5.17 -14.55 6.45
N VAL A 90 -5.27 -15.47 5.50
CA VAL A 90 -5.00 -15.31 4.07
C VAL A 90 -6.18 -15.87 3.27
N ASP A 91 -6.35 -15.44 2.02
CA ASP A 91 -7.39 -16.01 1.16
C ASP A 91 -7.11 -17.50 0.88
N LYS A 92 -8.16 -18.32 0.84
CA LYS A 92 -8.05 -19.78 0.82
C LYS A 92 -7.30 -20.30 -0.41
N GLY A 93 -6.27 -21.10 -0.18
CA GLY A 93 -5.42 -21.66 -1.24
C GLY A 93 -4.30 -20.74 -1.77
N ASP A 94 -4.22 -19.46 -1.37
CA ASP A 94 -3.08 -18.60 -1.74
C ASP A 94 -1.78 -19.04 -1.01
N GLY A 95 -1.90 -19.73 0.14
CA GLY A 95 -0.80 -20.37 0.90
C GLY A 95 0.21 -19.42 1.55
N LYS A 96 0.21 -18.14 1.18
CA LYS A 96 1.03 -17.07 1.73
C LYS A 96 0.35 -15.72 1.53
N LEU A 97 0.59 -14.78 2.43
CA LEU A 97 0.04 -13.44 2.31
C LEU A 97 0.67 -12.71 1.10
N ASN A 98 -0.17 -12.11 0.25
CA ASN A 98 0.32 -11.19 -0.79
C ASN A 98 0.79 -9.88 -0.13
N PHE A 99 1.95 -9.37 -0.53
CA PHE A 99 2.58 -8.14 -0.04
C PHE A 99 1.63 -6.92 -0.13
N ALA A 100 0.78 -6.87 -1.15
CA ALA A 100 -0.28 -5.88 -1.29
C ALA A 100 -1.30 -5.85 -0.13
N PHE A 101 -1.37 -6.91 0.69
CA PHE A 101 -2.35 -7.07 1.78
C PHE A 101 -1.68 -7.22 3.15
N VAL A 102 -0.38 -7.00 3.25
CA VAL A 102 0.33 -6.85 4.52
C VAL A 102 -0.21 -5.67 5.31
N ARG A 103 -0.27 -5.82 6.64
CA ARG A 103 -0.74 -4.82 7.59
C ARG A 103 0.29 -4.67 8.69
N PHE A 104 0.92 -3.51 8.79
CA PHE A 104 1.68 -3.11 9.98
C PHE A 104 0.75 -3.01 11.19
N THR A 105 1.33 -3.26 12.36
CA THR A 105 0.59 -3.28 13.62
C THR A 105 -0.07 -1.95 13.95
N LYS A 106 -1.33 -2.03 14.36
CA LYS A 106 -2.12 -0.88 14.82
C LYS A 106 -1.70 -0.46 16.23
N THR A 107 -0.70 0.40 16.32
CA THR A 107 -0.36 1.15 17.53
C THR A 107 -1.51 2.08 17.92
N THR A 108 -2.18 1.85 19.05
CA THR A 108 -3.17 2.80 19.60
C THR A 108 -2.50 3.91 20.42
N ASP A 109 -1.24 3.71 20.77
CA ASP A 109 -0.28 4.71 21.22
C ASP A 109 0.18 5.60 20.06
N GLY A 110 0.54 6.84 20.39
CA GLY A 110 0.81 7.89 19.39
C GLY A 110 -0.45 8.68 19.01
N SER A 111 -0.94 9.48 19.96
CA SER A 111 -2.00 10.45 19.66
C SER A 111 -1.48 11.52 18.70
N ALA A 112 -2.41 12.16 17.97
CA ALA A 112 -2.26 13.43 17.25
C ALA A 112 -1.75 14.62 18.10
N ILE A 113 -1.41 14.35 19.36
CA ILE A 113 -1.40 15.25 20.51
C ILE A 113 -0.35 14.68 21.47
N GLN A 114 0.91 15.08 21.34
CA GLN A 114 1.95 14.55 22.23
C GLN A 114 1.84 15.18 23.62
N THR A 115 1.82 14.33 24.65
CA THR A 115 1.86 14.75 26.06
C THR A 115 3.30 14.87 26.55
N THR A 116 3.80 16.10 26.64
CA THR A 116 4.88 16.45 27.57
C THR A 116 4.30 17.45 28.56
N GLY A 117 3.84 16.95 29.70
CA GLY A 117 2.83 17.66 30.51
C GLY A 117 1.41 17.37 30.03
N SER A 118 0.43 17.53 30.92
CA SER A 118 -0.97 17.12 30.76
C SER A 118 -1.83 18.04 29.88
N THR A 119 -1.21 18.84 29.00
CA THR A 119 -1.88 19.74 28.06
C THR A 119 -1.76 19.25 26.63
N THR A 120 -2.91 19.09 25.99
CA THR A 120 -3.07 18.55 24.65
C THR A 120 -2.85 19.61 23.57
N THR A 121 -1.69 19.64 22.91
CA THR A 121 -1.46 20.51 21.74
C THR A 121 -2.10 19.89 20.50
N ALA A 122 -3.09 20.58 19.90
CA ALA A 122 -3.72 20.13 18.66
C ALA A 122 -2.75 20.23 17.46
N ILE A 123 -2.84 19.28 16.51
CA ILE A 123 -2.06 19.26 15.25
C ILE A 123 -2.02 20.65 14.60
N ALA A 124 -3.17 21.30 14.49
CA ALA A 124 -3.32 22.62 13.87
C ALA A 124 -2.38 23.69 14.46
N ALA A 125 -2.08 23.61 15.75
CA ALA A 125 -1.21 24.56 16.47
C ALA A 125 0.29 24.29 16.29
N LEU A 126 0.70 23.14 15.73
CA LEU A 126 2.12 22.85 15.48
C LEU A 126 2.70 23.78 14.42
N THR A 127 3.76 24.51 14.77
CA THR A 127 4.52 25.40 13.89
C THR A 127 5.83 24.76 13.45
N SER A 128 6.25 24.99 12.20
CA SER A 128 7.46 24.39 11.61
C SER A 128 8.72 24.79 12.40
N SER A 129 9.14 23.91 13.30
CA SER A 129 10.33 24.04 14.16
C SER A 129 10.86 22.64 14.52
N GLU A 130 12.16 22.53 14.80
CA GLU A 130 12.77 21.25 15.21
C GLU A 130 12.14 20.69 16.50
N ALA A 131 11.77 21.57 17.46
CA ALA A 131 11.06 21.15 18.68
C ALA A 131 9.72 20.44 18.37
N ASN A 132 8.95 20.96 17.41
CA ASN A 132 7.66 20.37 17.02
C ASN A 132 7.81 19.17 16.04
N MET A 133 9.00 18.92 15.50
CA MET A 133 9.26 17.77 14.60
C MET A 133 9.01 16.44 15.33
N PHE A 134 9.46 16.32 16.58
CA PHE A 134 9.27 15.10 17.37
C PHE A 134 7.80 14.82 17.67
N ALA A 135 6.98 15.87 17.86
CA ALA A 135 5.54 15.73 18.03
C ALA A 135 4.91 15.08 16.79
N LEU A 136 5.28 15.51 15.57
CA LEU A 136 4.83 14.87 14.33
C LEU A 136 5.19 13.37 14.30
N TYR A 137 6.42 13.02 14.70
CA TYR A 137 6.89 11.62 14.74
C TYR A 137 6.20 10.73 15.78
N THR A 138 5.39 11.31 16.67
CA THR A 138 4.49 10.54 17.56
C THR A 138 3.06 10.44 17.06
N ILE A 139 2.67 11.18 16.02
CA ILE A 139 1.35 11.04 15.41
C ILE A 139 1.28 9.68 14.69
N ASN A 140 0.24 8.91 15.01
CA ASN A 140 -0.19 7.80 14.16
C ASN A 140 -1.25 8.29 13.15
N PRO A 141 -1.01 8.25 11.82
CA PRO A 141 -2.03 8.51 10.81
C PRO A 141 -3.22 7.55 10.95
N TRP A 142 -2.96 6.33 11.44
CA TRP A 142 -3.95 5.35 11.86
C TRP A 142 -4.20 5.46 13.37
N LYS A 143 -4.63 6.63 13.85
CA LYS A 143 -5.41 6.62 15.09
C LYS A 143 -6.57 5.66 14.83
N SER A 144 -6.63 4.54 15.54
CA SER A 144 -7.71 3.57 15.35
C SER A 144 -9.02 4.35 15.46
N PRO A 145 -9.98 4.18 14.51
CA PRO A 145 -11.27 4.84 14.66
C PRO A 145 -11.84 4.39 16.00
N GLU A 146 -11.83 5.30 16.97
CA GLU A 146 -12.70 5.22 18.14
C GLU A 146 -14.09 5.06 17.53
N GLY A 147 -14.75 3.93 17.81
CA GLY A 147 -15.59 3.14 16.87
C GLY A 147 -16.90 3.76 16.36
N THR A 148 -16.87 5.05 16.09
CA THR A 148 -17.94 6.00 15.78
C THR A 148 -17.47 7.14 14.85
N GLN A 149 -16.16 7.31 14.58
CA GLN A 149 -15.69 8.32 13.62
C GLN A 149 -16.18 8.00 12.19
N ASP A 150 -16.76 9.00 11.51
CA ASP A 150 -17.18 8.86 10.13
C ASP A 150 -16.03 9.08 9.12
N ALA A 151 -16.27 8.70 7.87
CA ALA A 151 -15.29 8.82 6.79
C ALA A 151 -14.90 10.29 6.46
N ALA A 152 -15.73 11.27 6.79
CA ALA A 152 -15.45 12.69 6.52
C ALA A 152 -14.49 13.27 7.57
N THR A 153 -14.72 12.93 8.84
CA THR A 153 -13.89 13.27 9.99
C THR A 153 -12.50 12.67 9.82
N LEU A 154 -12.42 11.35 9.57
CA LEU A 154 -11.15 10.65 9.40
C LEU A 154 -10.34 11.16 8.20
N LYS A 155 -11.01 11.53 7.09
CA LYS A 155 -10.35 12.22 5.96
C LYS A 155 -9.73 13.54 6.42
N THR A 156 -10.49 14.37 7.12
CA THR A 156 -10.07 15.72 7.52
C THR A 156 -8.89 15.67 8.50
N GLU A 157 -8.93 14.72 9.45
CA GLU A 157 -7.81 14.46 10.37
C GLU A 157 -6.56 13.99 9.62
N LEU A 158 -6.70 13.02 8.71
CA LEU A 158 -5.57 12.53 7.91
C LEU A 158 -4.96 13.61 7.01
N GLU A 159 -5.79 14.43 6.35
CA GLU A 159 -5.31 15.57 5.56
C GLU A 159 -4.56 16.58 6.43
N ALA A 160 -5.08 16.91 7.62
CA ALA A 160 -4.41 17.83 8.55
C ALA A 160 -3.05 17.28 9.04
N ILE A 161 -2.92 15.96 9.24
CA ILE A 161 -1.64 15.31 9.56
C ILE A 161 -0.67 15.47 8.39
N LEU A 162 -1.08 15.06 7.19
CA LEU A 162 -0.23 15.10 5.98
C LEU A 162 0.20 16.53 5.63
N ASP A 163 -0.70 17.51 5.76
CA ASP A 163 -0.40 18.93 5.51
C ASP A 163 0.62 19.49 6.51
N LYS A 164 0.70 18.98 7.74
CA LYS A 164 1.79 19.36 8.66
C LYS A 164 3.13 18.77 8.27
N TYR A 165 3.18 17.52 7.81
CA TYR A 165 4.41 16.96 7.24
C TYR A 165 4.88 17.78 6.02
N ILE A 166 3.96 18.17 5.12
CA ILE A 166 4.26 19.02 3.97
C ILE A 166 4.74 20.42 4.42
N ALA A 167 4.09 21.05 5.40
CA ALA A 167 4.48 22.35 5.94
C ALA A 167 5.83 22.33 6.69
N PHE A 168 6.28 21.17 7.15
CA PHE A 168 7.56 20.97 7.85
C PHE A 168 8.70 20.49 6.93
N HIS A 169 8.46 20.28 5.63
CA HIS A 169 9.39 19.62 4.70
C HIS A 169 10.86 20.06 4.82
N ALA A 170 11.14 21.37 4.88
CA ALA A 170 12.51 21.87 5.00
C ALA A 170 13.23 21.34 6.26
N ILE A 171 12.55 21.36 7.41
CA ILE A 171 13.08 20.87 8.69
C ILE A 171 13.22 19.34 8.66
N LEU A 172 12.22 18.65 8.09
CA LEU A 172 12.23 17.19 7.98
C LEU A 172 13.35 16.67 7.07
N ILE A 173 13.76 17.44 6.07
CA ILE A 173 14.84 17.13 5.13
C ILE A 173 16.22 17.54 5.70
N ASP A 174 16.35 18.73 6.28
CA ASP A 174 17.64 19.33 6.63
C ASP A 174 18.15 18.95 8.03
N THR A 175 17.25 18.81 9.01
CA THR A 175 17.63 18.60 10.41
C THR A 175 18.36 17.27 10.59
N THR A 176 19.55 17.29 11.21
CA THR A 176 20.37 16.09 11.45
C THR A 176 19.63 15.03 12.28
N ASN A 177 18.83 15.47 13.26
CA ASN A 177 18.03 14.62 14.15
C ASN A 177 16.79 13.98 13.48
N SER A 178 16.48 14.33 12.22
CA SER A 178 15.42 13.70 11.44
C SER A 178 15.85 12.32 10.93
N HIS A 179 15.12 11.24 11.26
CA HIS A 179 15.40 9.91 10.69
C HIS A 179 14.36 9.55 9.61
N PRO A 180 14.78 9.11 8.40
CA PRO A 180 13.88 8.77 7.29
C PRO A 180 12.68 7.88 7.66
N PHE A 181 12.92 6.87 8.51
CA PHE A 181 11.93 5.92 9.02
C PHE A 181 10.60 6.55 9.46
N TYR A 182 10.58 7.73 10.10
CA TYR A 182 9.33 8.32 10.56
C TYR A 182 8.46 8.87 9.41
N LEU A 183 9.11 9.32 8.33
CA LEU A 183 8.46 9.76 7.10
C LEU A 183 7.95 8.55 6.31
N GLU A 184 8.80 7.53 6.15
CA GLU A 184 8.43 6.23 5.56
C GLU A 184 7.22 5.61 6.28
N ARG A 185 7.23 5.62 7.62
CA ARG A 185 6.14 5.13 8.47
C ARG A 185 4.85 5.90 8.24
N THR A 186 4.92 7.24 8.20
CA THR A 186 3.75 8.07 7.93
C THR A 186 3.16 7.76 6.56
N THR A 187 4.00 7.59 5.53
CA THR A 187 3.57 7.15 4.21
C THR A 187 2.89 5.79 4.28
N TYR A 188 3.53 4.73 4.80
CA TYR A 188 2.92 3.39 4.77
C TYR A 188 1.68 3.27 5.67
N GLN A 189 1.63 3.96 6.82
CA GLN A 189 0.44 3.98 7.67
C GLN A 189 -0.72 4.72 6.99
N ALA A 190 -0.47 5.83 6.28
CA ALA A 190 -1.49 6.54 5.52
C ALA A 190 -1.99 5.74 4.30
N LEU A 191 -1.09 5.09 3.53
CA LEU A 191 -1.45 4.22 2.40
C LEU A 191 -2.27 3.01 2.88
N GLN A 192 -1.85 2.37 3.97
CA GLN A 192 -2.61 1.27 4.56
C GLN A 192 -3.98 1.75 5.04
N LEU A 193 -4.08 2.95 5.65
CA LEU A 193 -5.34 3.49 6.15
C LEU A 193 -6.33 3.73 5.01
N ILE A 194 -5.88 4.38 3.92
CA ILE A 194 -6.76 4.52 2.75
C ILE A 194 -7.13 3.15 2.19
N ARG A 195 -6.21 2.18 2.06
CA ARG A 195 -6.50 0.83 1.56
C ARG A 195 -7.60 0.13 2.38
N ASP A 196 -7.40 0.01 3.69
CA ASP A 196 -8.27 -0.79 4.57
C ASP A 196 -9.57 -0.09 5.00
N TYR A 197 -9.64 1.26 5.00
CA TYR A 197 -10.83 1.96 5.47
C TYR A 197 -11.95 1.95 4.41
N VAL A 198 -12.83 0.96 4.52
CA VAL A 198 -13.82 0.57 3.50
C VAL A 198 -14.82 1.67 3.11
N ASP A 199 -15.09 2.58 4.04
CA ASP A 199 -16.08 3.65 3.88
C ASP A 199 -15.51 4.91 3.20
N PHE A 200 -14.19 4.98 2.96
CA PHE A 200 -13.65 6.03 2.08
C PHE A 200 -14.13 5.82 0.64
N THR A 201 -14.82 6.82 0.12
CA THR A 201 -15.19 6.94 -1.30
C THR A 201 -13.98 7.19 -2.19
N TYR A 202 -14.13 6.93 -3.48
CA TYR A 202 -13.14 7.27 -4.51
C TYR A 202 -12.71 8.75 -4.46
N ILE A 203 -13.66 9.69 -4.30
CA ILE A 203 -13.37 11.13 -4.25
C ILE A 203 -12.49 11.47 -3.05
N GLN A 204 -12.76 10.87 -1.88
CA GLN A 204 -11.93 11.08 -0.68
C GLN A 204 -10.52 10.52 -0.88
N ARG A 205 -10.39 9.30 -1.42
CA ARG A 205 -9.10 8.67 -1.74
C ARG A 205 -8.27 9.54 -2.70
N LYS A 206 -8.88 10.01 -3.80
CA LYS A 206 -8.25 10.90 -4.79
C LYS A 206 -7.77 12.24 -4.21
N ALA A 207 -8.46 12.78 -3.19
CA ALA A 207 -8.06 14.02 -2.53
C ALA A 207 -6.87 13.84 -1.56
N ILE A 208 -6.84 12.72 -0.83
CA ILE A 208 -5.82 12.41 0.19
C ILE A 208 -4.50 11.99 -0.46
N LEU A 209 -4.57 11.08 -1.44
CA LEU A 209 -3.42 10.37 -2.00
C LEU A 209 -2.28 11.29 -2.49
N PRO A 210 -2.51 12.40 -3.22
CA PRO A 210 -1.43 13.28 -3.67
C PRO A 210 -0.59 13.87 -2.53
N LYS A 211 -1.19 14.05 -1.33
CA LYS A 211 -0.48 14.49 -0.11
C LYS A 211 0.37 13.37 0.48
N ILE A 212 -0.10 12.11 0.46
CA ILE A 212 0.70 10.95 0.87
C ILE A 212 1.94 10.82 0.00
N TRP A 213 1.81 11.00 -1.32
CA TRP A 213 2.94 11.00 -2.25
C TRP A 213 3.89 12.19 -2.04
N GLN A 214 3.40 13.37 -1.63
CA GLN A 214 4.28 14.47 -1.19
C GLN A 214 5.12 14.06 0.04
N VAL A 215 4.52 13.40 1.04
CA VAL A 215 5.26 12.90 2.21
C VAL A 215 6.26 11.80 1.82
N ALA A 216 5.91 10.93 0.87
CA ALA A 216 6.81 9.91 0.33
C ALA A 216 8.05 10.52 -0.36
N GLU A 217 7.88 11.62 -1.09
CA GLU A 217 8.99 12.32 -1.74
C GLU A 217 9.83 13.14 -0.75
N ILE A 218 9.22 13.73 0.29
CA ILE A 218 9.95 14.31 1.44
C ILE A 218 10.80 13.23 2.13
N ALA A 219 10.29 11.99 2.25
CA ALA A 219 11.07 10.86 2.74
C ALA A 219 12.27 10.56 1.83
N LEU A 220 12.09 10.46 0.51
CA LEU A 220 13.19 10.26 -0.44
C LEU A 220 14.27 11.35 -0.34
N PHE A 221 13.87 12.62 -0.22
CA PHE A 221 14.82 13.71 -0.04
C PHE A 221 15.57 13.63 1.30
N ARG A 222 14.88 13.28 2.40
CA ARG A 222 15.57 13.05 3.67
C ARG A 222 16.52 11.85 3.58
N ILE A 223 16.14 10.78 2.90
CA ILE A 223 16.99 9.62 2.61
C ILE A 223 18.27 10.05 1.88
N ALA A 224 18.15 10.86 0.82
CA ALA A 224 19.30 11.30 0.04
C ALA A 224 20.28 12.20 0.82
N LYS A 225 19.83 12.95 1.84
CA LYS A 225 20.71 13.66 2.78
C LYS A 225 21.25 12.78 3.90
N PHE A 226 20.45 11.83 4.40
CA PHE A 226 20.82 10.95 5.50
C PHE A 226 21.85 9.88 5.09
N SER A 227 21.69 9.28 3.91
CA SER A 227 22.61 8.26 3.36
C SER A 227 22.86 8.51 1.85
N PRO A 228 23.68 9.52 1.50
CA PRO A 228 23.88 9.96 0.11
C PRO A 228 24.58 8.95 -0.80
N ALA A 229 25.21 7.91 -0.25
CA ALA A 229 25.98 6.92 -1.00
C ALA A 229 25.14 5.75 -1.55
N TYR A 230 24.09 5.38 -0.82
CA TYR A 230 23.07 4.36 -1.12
C TYR A 230 22.11 4.22 0.07
N TYR A 231 20.82 4.00 -0.19
CA TYR A 231 19.84 3.57 0.80
C TYR A 231 18.76 2.75 0.11
N GLN A 232 18.25 1.71 0.79
CA GLN A 232 17.11 0.93 0.32
C GLN A 232 16.41 0.24 1.48
N THR A 233 15.08 0.33 1.53
CA THR A 233 14.24 -0.49 2.41
C THR A 233 13.71 -1.72 1.66
N ASN A 234 13.33 -2.74 2.42
CA ASN A 234 12.70 -3.97 1.91
C ASN A 234 11.43 -4.27 2.76
N TYR A 235 10.54 -3.28 2.89
CA TYR A 235 9.25 -3.46 3.54
C TYR A 235 8.29 -4.19 2.59
N TYR A 236 7.43 -5.06 3.12
CA TYR A 236 6.47 -5.80 2.28
C TYR A 236 5.31 -4.95 1.73
N PHE A 237 5.20 -3.67 2.10
CA PHE A 237 4.12 -2.78 1.64
C PHE A 237 4.62 -1.78 0.59
N ILE A 238 5.58 -0.93 0.96
CA ILE A 238 6.16 0.09 0.08
C ILE A 238 7.65 0.18 0.36
N ASN A 239 8.47 0.11 -0.67
CA ASN A 239 9.91 0.27 -0.59
C ASN A 239 10.33 1.69 -0.96
N PHE A 240 11.44 2.14 -0.39
CA PHE A 240 12.09 3.40 -0.71
C PHE A 240 13.56 3.14 -0.99
N ALA A 241 14.13 3.81 -2.00
CA ALA A 241 15.54 3.72 -2.32
C ALA A 241 16.08 5.04 -2.89
N SER A 242 17.37 5.28 -2.65
CA SER A 242 18.10 6.41 -3.22
C SER A 242 19.53 5.96 -3.52
N CYS A 243 20.05 6.32 -4.69
CA CYS A 243 21.46 6.13 -5.00
C CYS A 243 21.98 7.20 -5.98
N PRO A 244 23.25 7.62 -5.87
CA PRO A 244 23.81 8.62 -6.76
C PRO A 244 23.91 8.06 -8.19
N TYR A 245 23.73 8.92 -9.20
CA TYR A 245 23.77 8.50 -10.61
C TYR A 245 25.07 7.77 -11.00
N SER A 246 26.18 8.02 -10.30
CA SER A 246 27.45 7.31 -10.49
C SER A 246 27.38 5.80 -10.25
N ARG A 247 26.35 5.30 -9.56
CA ARG A 247 26.09 3.84 -9.38
C ARG A 247 25.59 3.15 -10.64
N ARG A 248 24.97 3.87 -11.58
CA ARG A 248 24.41 3.39 -12.86
C ARG A 248 23.29 2.35 -12.81
N GLU A 249 23.07 1.69 -11.67
CA GLU A 249 21.93 0.81 -11.47
C GLU A 249 21.31 0.93 -10.07
N LEU A 250 20.03 0.55 -9.99
CA LEU A 250 19.28 0.37 -8.76
C LEU A 250 18.34 -0.83 -8.90
N LYS A 251 18.33 -1.75 -7.92
CA LYS A 251 17.49 -2.96 -7.94
C LYS A 251 16.50 -2.97 -6.78
N ILE A 252 15.22 -2.92 -7.10
CA ILE A 252 14.12 -3.03 -6.12
C ILE A 252 13.55 -4.45 -6.13
N ASN A 253 13.34 -5.03 -4.95
CA ASN A 253 12.76 -6.37 -4.82
C ASN A 253 11.29 -6.24 -4.40
N GLY A 254 10.40 -6.87 -5.16
CA GLY A 254 8.99 -7.03 -4.86
C GLY A 254 8.67 -8.46 -4.40
N GLN A 255 7.38 -8.81 -4.33
CA GLN A 255 7.01 -10.19 -4.00
C GLN A 255 7.28 -11.12 -5.19
N LEU A 256 8.16 -12.10 -5.01
CA LEU A 256 8.62 -13.05 -6.04
C LEU A 256 9.17 -12.42 -7.33
N ASN A 257 9.41 -11.11 -7.35
CA ASN A 257 9.87 -10.37 -8.51
C ASN A 257 10.92 -9.33 -8.10
N ALA A 258 11.70 -8.84 -9.05
CA ALA A 258 12.53 -7.66 -8.84
C ALA A 258 12.63 -6.84 -10.13
N VAL A 259 12.64 -5.52 -9.98
CA VAL A 259 12.88 -4.58 -11.09
C VAL A 259 14.22 -3.90 -10.87
N ARG A 260 15.08 -4.00 -11.88
CA ARG A 260 16.34 -3.27 -11.96
C ARG A 260 16.20 -2.13 -12.96
N ILE A 261 16.56 -0.94 -12.50
CA ILE A 261 16.61 0.30 -13.25
C ILE A 261 18.07 0.53 -13.59
N VAL A 262 18.42 0.71 -14.87
CA VAL A 262 19.81 0.88 -15.30
C VAL A 262 19.91 2.03 -16.28
N TRP A 263 20.91 2.87 -16.07
CA TRP A 263 21.25 4.03 -16.88
C TRP A 263 22.77 4.09 -17.11
N ASP A 264 23.25 5.03 -17.92
CA ASP A 264 24.68 5.19 -18.20
C ASP A 264 25.18 6.59 -17.82
N ALA A 265 26.43 6.90 -18.17
CA ALA A 265 27.05 8.19 -17.84
C ALA A 265 26.65 9.33 -18.80
N THR A 266 25.91 9.04 -19.87
CA THR A 266 25.33 10.00 -20.82
C THR A 266 23.87 10.30 -20.52
N SER A 267 23.20 9.44 -19.75
CA SER A 267 21.85 9.64 -19.21
C SER A 267 21.66 10.92 -18.38
N TYR A 268 22.73 11.55 -17.89
CA TYR A 268 22.66 12.75 -17.05
C TYR A 268 23.83 13.71 -17.33
N THR A 269 23.58 15.02 -17.26
CA THR A 269 24.60 16.07 -17.46
C THR A 269 25.10 16.71 -16.16
N VAL A 270 24.38 16.49 -15.05
CA VAL A 270 24.70 17.01 -13.72
C VAL A 270 24.62 15.87 -12.72
N ASN A 271 25.49 15.85 -11.71
CA ASN A 271 25.43 14.85 -10.65
C ASN A 271 24.10 14.96 -9.89
N GLY A 272 23.53 13.80 -9.55
CA GLY A 272 22.23 13.70 -8.90
C GLY A 272 22.00 12.33 -8.28
N GLN A 273 20.76 12.07 -7.88
CA GLN A 273 20.30 10.84 -7.25
C GLN A 273 19.14 10.25 -8.05
N MET A 274 19.20 8.93 -8.30
CA MET A 274 18.03 8.16 -8.68
C MET A 274 17.29 7.79 -7.40
N GLN A 275 16.18 8.46 -7.14
CA GLN A 275 15.30 8.17 -6.00
C GLN A 275 14.07 7.41 -6.49
N VAL A 276 13.62 6.42 -5.71
CA VAL A 276 12.55 5.51 -6.10
C VAL A 276 11.72 5.12 -4.90
N TYR A 277 10.40 5.09 -5.05
CA TYR A 277 9.56 4.21 -4.22
C TYR A 277 8.89 3.14 -5.09
N SER A 278 8.63 1.97 -4.49
CA SER A 278 7.85 0.91 -5.14
C SER A 278 6.78 0.34 -4.23
N TYR A 279 5.69 -0.13 -4.82
CA TYR A 279 4.61 -0.77 -4.08
C TYR A 279 3.91 -1.83 -4.94
N ALA A 280 3.37 -2.86 -4.30
CA ALA A 280 2.64 -3.92 -4.99
C ALA A 280 1.38 -3.34 -5.65
N ALA A 281 1.23 -3.56 -6.96
CA ALA A 281 0.22 -2.89 -7.77
C ALA A 281 -1.23 -3.21 -7.34
N GLU A 282 -1.42 -4.37 -6.72
CA GLU A 282 -2.72 -4.83 -6.23
C GLU A 282 -3.21 -4.08 -4.99
N GLN A 283 -2.36 -3.29 -4.31
CA GLN A 283 -2.79 -2.37 -3.24
C GLN A 283 -3.85 -1.38 -3.75
N PHE A 284 -3.69 -0.98 -5.02
CA PHE A 284 -4.54 -0.02 -5.72
C PHE A 284 -5.39 -0.69 -6.80
N GLY A 285 -5.64 -1.99 -6.67
CA GLY A 285 -6.58 -2.73 -7.51
C GLY A 285 -6.07 -3.16 -8.90
N ILE A 286 -4.80 -2.90 -9.25
CA ILE A 286 -4.22 -3.35 -10.52
C ILE A 286 -3.88 -4.84 -10.44
N ARG A 287 -4.87 -5.70 -10.73
CA ARG A 287 -4.66 -7.16 -10.83
C ARG A 287 -4.00 -7.53 -12.15
N ASN A 288 -3.10 -8.52 -12.11
CA ASN A 288 -2.27 -9.03 -13.21
C ASN A 288 -1.04 -8.16 -13.58
N ALA A 289 -0.63 -7.24 -12.70
CA ALA A 289 0.73 -6.70 -12.78
C ALA A 289 1.76 -7.83 -12.61
N LEU A 290 2.84 -7.76 -13.38
CA LEU A 290 3.97 -8.70 -13.35
C LEU A 290 5.08 -8.22 -12.42
N SER A 291 5.14 -6.92 -12.19
CA SER A 291 6.05 -6.25 -11.26
C SER A 291 5.28 -5.38 -10.28
N ASP A 292 5.95 -4.99 -9.20
CA ASP A 292 5.59 -3.81 -8.43
C ASP A 292 5.47 -2.57 -9.35
N ILE A 293 4.71 -1.57 -8.91
CA ILE A 293 4.77 -0.22 -9.45
C ILE A 293 6.07 0.42 -9.00
N ILE A 294 6.81 1.01 -9.94
CA ILE A 294 8.07 1.72 -9.71
C ILE A 294 7.87 3.21 -10.00
N ALA A 295 7.94 4.05 -8.97
CA ALA A 295 7.87 5.50 -9.07
C ALA A 295 9.29 6.08 -9.18
N LEU A 296 9.69 6.52 -10.39
CA LEU A 296 11.03 7.06 -10.63
C LEU A 296 11.04 8.57 -10.35
N ARG A 297 11.95 9.03 -9.49
CA ARG A 297 12.13 10.43 -9.10
C ARG A 297 13.62 10.80 -9.22
N PRO A 298 14.16 10.94 -10.45
CA PRO A 298 15.52 11.43 -10.66
C PRO A 298 15.61 12.89 -10.19
N THR A 299 16.70 13.28 -9.52
CA THR A 299 16.89 14.65 -9.01
C THR A 299 18.36 15.10 -9.03
N THR A 300 18.61 16.35 -9.41
CA THR A 300 19.94 17.00 -9.34
C THR A 300 20.22 17.70 -8.02
N SER A 301 19.19 17.98 -7.21
CA SER A 301 19.36 18.68 -5.94
C SER A 301 18.24 18.35 -4.96
N VAL A 302 18.63 18.06 -3.72
CA VAL A 302 17.70 17.88 -2.59
C VAL A 302 17.22 19.26 -2.13
N THR A 303 16.23 19.83 -2.85
CA THR A 303 15.71 21.17 -2.58
C THR A 303 14.82 21.23 -1.34
N THR A 304 14.77 22.41 -0.73
CA THR A 304 13.90 22.74 0.41
C THR A 304 12.62 23.44 -0.07
N GLN A 305 12.05 23.00 -1.20
CA GLN A 305 10.81 23.57 -1.73
C GLN A 305 9.68 22.53 -1.63
N ALA A 306 8.47 23.02 -1.36
CA ALA A 306 7.26 22.18 -1.31
C ALA A 306 6.91 21.57 -2.68
N THR A 307 7.36 22.18 -3.78
CA THR A 307 7.25 21.65 -5.14
C THR A 307 8.61 21.11 -5.58
N ILE A 308 8.61 19.87 -6.08
CA ILE A 308 9.82 19.07 -6.22
C ILE A 308 10.47 19.26 -7.58
N SER A 309 11.72 19.71 -7.60
CA SER A 309 12.52 19.82 -8.82
C SER A 309 13.11 18.44 -9.18
N LEU A 310 12.36 17.70 -9.98
CA LEU A 310 12.86 16.49 -10.64
C LEU A 310 13.82 16.85 -11.78
N ASP A 311 14.77 15.97 -12.04
CA ASP A 311 15.80 16.15 -13.07
C ASP A 311 15.22 15.91 -14.48
N THR A 312 14.85 17.01 -15.15
CA THR A 312 14.39 16.99 -16.54
C THR A 312 15.51 16.78 -17.56
N GLY A 313 16.77 16.81 -17.11
CA GLY A 313 17.95 16.44 -17.88
C GLY A 313 18.20 14.94 -17.91
N PHE A 314 17.64 14.17 -16.95
CA PHE A 314 17.79 12.72 -16.89
C PHE A 314 17.03 12.03 -18.03
N LYS A 315 17.76 11.30 -18.87
CA LYS A 315 17.28 10.64 -20.09
C LYS A 315 17.83 9.23 -20.19
N ASP A 316 17.26 8.45 -21.11
CA ASP A 316 17.83 7.20 -21.60
C ASP A 316 18.23 6.19 -20.50
N PHE A 317 17.25 5.40 -20.07
CA PHE A 317 17.44 4.29 -19.13
C PHE A 317 16.69 3.06 -19.64
N TYR A 318 16.92 1.89 -19.05
CA TYR A 318 16.10 0.70 -19.27
C TYR A 318 15.62 0.09 -17.96
N LEU A 319 14.50 -0.64 -18.06
CA LEU A 319 13.96 -1.46 -16.98
C LEU A 319 14.17 -2.93 -17.31
N GLU A 320 14.61 -3.68 -16.32
CA GLU A 320 14.75 -5.12 -16.37
C GLU A 320 13.94 -5.74 -15.23
N TRP A 321 12.93 -6.52 -15.59
CA TRP A 321 12.09 -7.27 -14.68
C TRP A 321 12.57 -8.72 -14.61
N THR A 322 12.69 -9.24 -13.40
CA THR A 322 13.04 -10.64 -13.12
C THR A 322 11.97 -11.27 -12.24
N TRP A 323 11.65 -12.54 -12.48
CA TRP A 323 10.67 -13.27 -11.66
C TRP A 323 11.25 -14.56 -11.10
N THR A 324 10.80 -14.91 -9.90
CA THR A 324 11.17 -16.14 -9.19
C THR A 324 9.97 -17.07 -9.02
N ASP A 325 8.74 -16.56 -9.19
CA ASP A 325 7.53 -17.37 -9.20
C ASP A 325 7.66 -18.56 -10.17
N THR A 326 7.33 -19.75 -9.67
CA THR A 326 7.35 -21.02 -10.40
C THR A 326 6.04 -21.27 -11.16
N ASN A 327 4.96 -20.61 -10.75
CA ASN A 327 3.63 -20.78 -11.32
C ASN A 327 3.35 -19.75 -12.44
N LEU A 328 4.15 -18.69 -12.52
CA LEU A 328 4.02 -17.63 -13.52
C LEU A 328 4.50 -18.10 -14.91
N VAL A 329 3.55 -18.34 -15.80
CA VAL A 329 3.80 -18.61 -17.22
C VAL A 329 3.98 -17.28 -17.96
N VAL A 330 5.14 -17.11 -18.62
CA VAL A 330 5.51 -15.85 -19.28
C VAL A 330 5.40 -15.93 -20.80
N VAL A 331 4.54 -15.08 -21.38
CA VAL A 331 4.28 -14.99 -22.82
C VAL A 331 4.79 -13.64 -23.36
N GLN A 332 6.05 -13.59 -23.79
CA GLN A 332 6.77 -12.35 -24.16
C GLN A 332 5.96 -11.38 -25.03
N LYS A 333 5.32 -11.87 -26.11
CA LYS A 333 4.56 -11.02 -27.06
C LYS A 333 3.46 -10.18 -26.40
N ASN A 334 2.90 -10.66 -25.29
CA ASN A 334 1.82 -10.01 -24.55
C ASN A 334 2.35 -9.00 -23.53
N ILE A 335 3.60 -9.10 -23.09
CA ILE A 335 4.17 -8.19 -22.09
C ILE A 335 4.27 -6.79 -22.68
N LYS A 336 3.85 -5.80 -21.87
CA LYS A 336 4.01 -4.38 -22.11
C LYS A 336 4.52 -3.70 -20.85
N LEU A 337 5.24 -2.60 -21.05
CA LEU A 337 5.49 -1.62 -20.01
C LEU A 337 4.39 -0.57 -20.10
N TYR A 338 3.74 -0.28 -18.98
CA TYR A 338 2.81 0.84 -18.87
C TYR A 338 3.39 1.91 -17.96
N GLN A 339 3.05 3.16 -18.27
CA GLN A 339 3.32 4.32 -17.42
C GLN A 339 2.01 5.02 -17.05
N PHE A 340 2.00 5.71 -15.91
CA PHE A 340 0.85 6.49 -15.43
C PHE A 340 1.35 7.68 -14.58
N ASP A 341 0.70 8.85 -14.65
CA ASP A 341 1.09 10.11 -13.97
C ASP A 341 0.21 10.38 -12.72
N GLU A 342 0.76 10.18 -11.51
CA GLU A 342 -0.01 10.30 -10.25
C GLU A 342 -0.69 11.66 -10.04
N SER A 343 -0.28 12.69 -10.81
CA SER A 343 -0.89 14.02 -10.77
C SER A 343 -2.07 14.21 -11.73
N ALA A 344 -2.38 13.22 -12.57
CA ALA A 344 -3.39 13.32 -13.62
C ALA A 344 -4.80 13.62 -13.06
N THR A 345 -5.31 14.81 -13.38
CA THR A 345 -6.65 15.23 -12.96
C THR A 345 -7.77 14.52 -13.73
N LEU A 346 -7.53 14.23 -15.02
CA LEU A 346 -8.48 13.64 -15.95
C LEU A 346 -8.31 12.12 -16.11
N ALA A 347 -9.43 11.44 -16.37
CA ALA A 347 -9.49 10.00 -16.50
C ALA A 347 -8.87 9.44 -17.80
N THR A 348 -8.70 10.26 -18.83
CA THR A 348 -8.20 9.84 -20.14
C THR A 348 -6.68 9.84 -20.26
N ASP A 349 -5.96 10.48 -19.32
CA ASP A 349 -4.54 10.79 -19.45
C ASP A 349 -3.56 9.78 -18.86
N VAL A 350 -4.04 8.57 -18.60
CA VAL A 350 -3.61 7.79 -17.45
C VAL A 350 -2.64 6.66 -17.82
N VAL A 351 -3.17 5.45 -18.00
CA VAL A 351 -2.37 4.24 -18.22
C VAL A 351 -1.99 4.23 -19.69
N LYS A 352 -0.84 4.83 -19.98
CA LYS A 352 -0.27 4.97 -21.32
C LYS A 352 0.75 3.84 -21.50
N GLN A 353 0.61 3.05 -22.57
CA GLN A 353 1.62 2.06 -22.90
C GLN A 353 2.91 2.79 -23.31
N VAL A 354 4.06 2.39 -22.75
CA VAL A 354 5.35 2.94 -23.18
C VAL A 354 5.72 2.32 -24.52
N THR A 355 6.08 3.16 -25.49
CA THR A 355 6.58 2.72 -26.80
C THR A 355 8.03 2.26 -26.67
N THR A 356 8.23 1.01 -26.24
CA THR A 356 9.54 0.38 -26.09
C THR A 356 9.48 -1.10 -26.50
N THR A 357 10.60 -1.65 -26.96
CA THR A 357 10.72 -3.08 -27.30
C THR A 357 11.04 -3.87 -26.04
N ILE A 358 10.40 -5.01 -25.81
CA ILE A 358 10.66 -5.89 -24.66
C ILE A 358 11.23 -7.23 -25.15
N THR A 359 12.44 -7.54 -24.69
CA THR A 359 13.14 -8.80 -24.96
C THR A 359 13.16 -9.66 -23.69
N CYS A 360 12.75 -10.91 -23.77
CA CYS A 360 12.75 -11.82 -22.64
C CYS A 360 13.67 -13.02 -22.87
N THR A 361 14.40 -13.40 -21.83
CA THR A 361 15.17 -14.64 -21.74
C THR A 361 14.48 -15.52 -20.71
N ILE A 362 13.77 -16.55 -21.18
CA ILE A 362 12.91 -17.39 -20.33
C ILE A 362 13.76 -18.21 -19.34
N ASP A 363 14.89 -18.75 -19.79
CA ASP A 363 15.79 -19.58 -18.98
C ASP A 363 16.35 -18.83 -17.76
N THR A 364 16.66 -17.53 -17.91
CA THR A 364 17.11 -16.67 -16.82
C THR A 364 15.96 -15.93 -16.12
N LYS A 365 14.70 -16.24 -16.46
CA LYS A 365 13.48 -15.59 -15.96
C LYS A 365 13.59 -14.05 -15.95
N THR A 366 14.03 -13.47 -17.07
CA THR A 366 14.33 -12.04 -17.20
C THR A 366 13.64 -11.44 -18.43
N CYS A 367 13.07 -10.23 -18.30
CA CYS A 367 12.64 -9.40 -19.42
C CYS A 367 13.21 -7.99 -19.31
N LYS A 368 13.72 -7.44 -20.41
CA LYS A 368 14.38 -6.14 -20.47
C LYS A 368 13.76 -5.27 -21.56
N THR A 369 13.55 -3.99 -21.26
CA THR A 369 13.17 -2.99 -22.26
C THR A 369 14.39 -2.58 -23.10
N SER A 370 14.19 -2.15 -24.34
CA SER A 370 15.12 -1.21 -24.98
C SER A 370 15.23 0.06 -24.14
N THR A 371 16.34 0.78 -24.27
CA THR A 371 16.50 2.11 -23.67
C THR A 371 15.36 3.02 -24.10
N PHE A 372 14.78 3.76 -23.16
CA PHE A 372 13.74 4.75 -23.40
C PHE A 372 13.97 5.98 -22.52
N THR A 373 13.49 7.12 -22.98
CA THR A 373 13.49 8.35 -22.19
C THR A 373 12.38 8.30 -21.15
N VAL A 374 12.64 8.89 -19.97
CA VAL A 374 11.53 9.31 -19.10
C VAL A 374 10.70 10.28 -19.95
N SER A 375 9.40 10.03 -20.11
CA SER A 375 8.52 11.03 -20.74
C SER A 375 8.72 12.32 -19.96
N PRO A 376 9.11 13.45 -20.59
CA PRO A 376 9.67 14.56 -19.86
C PRO A 376 8.72 15.03 -18.77
N ILE A 377 9.25 15.16 -17.56
CA ILE A 377 8.57 15.81 -16.44
C ILE A 377 8.52 17.30 -16.79
N THR A 378 7.58 17.67 -17.65
CA THR A 378 7.48 19.01 -18.25
C THR A 378 7.05 20.08 -17.25
N LEU A 379 6.48 19.64 -16.12
CA LEU A 379 6.11 20.45 -14.97
C LEU A 379 6.59 19.71 -13.71
N ALA A 380 6.99 20.47 -12.68
CA ALA A 380 7.43 19.96 -11.36
C ALA A 380 6.35 19.20 -10.56
N SER A 381 5.22 18.88 -11.19
CA SER A 381 4.09 18.11 -10.67
C SER A 381 3.93 16.73 -11.31
N THR A 382 4.48 16.48 -12.50
CA THR A 382 4.26 15.25 -13.26
C THR A 382 5.02 14.08 -12.64
N ARG A 383 4.28 13.09 -12.13
CA ARG A 383 4.77 12.00 -11.28
C ARG A 383 4.63 10.67 -11.98
N ILE A 384 5.59 10.33 -12.83
CA ILE A 384 5.48 9.17 -13.70
C ILE A 384 5.92 7.89 -12.96
N ASN A 385 5.03 6.90 -12.99
CA ASN A 385 5.22 5.58 -12.43
C ASN A 385 5.15 4.53 -13.54
N TYR A 386 5.86 3.40 -13.37
CA TYR A 386 5.99 2.35 -14.37
C TYR A 386 5.69 0.96 -13.78
N TYR A 387 5.11 0.06 -14.59
CA TYR A 387 4.93 -1.35 -14.23
C TYR A 387 4.83 -2.27 -15.46
N PHE A 388 5.25 -3.52 -15.31
CA PHE A 388 5.09 -4.56 -16.34
C PHE A 388 3.76 -5.29 -16.18
N THR A 389 3.11 -5.64 -17.28
CA THR A 389 1.82 -6.37 -17.29
C THR A 389 1.51 -6.92 -18.69
N TYR A 390 0.52 -7.81 -18.81
CA TYR A 390 -0.03 -8.28 -20.10
C TYR A 390 -1.08 -7.37 -20.74
N GLY A 391 -1.51 -6.33 -20.03
CA GLY A 391 -2.55 -5.38 -20.43
C GLY A 391 -2.85 -4.39 -19.29
N PRO A 392 -3.78 -3.44 -19.41
CA PRO A 392 -3.99 -2.35 -18.44
C PRO A 392 -4.57 -2.78 -17.07
N GLY A 393 -4.51 -4.08 -16.74
CA GLY A 393 -5.17 -4.70 -15.59
C GLY A 393 -6.59 -5.17 -15.92
N LYS A 394 -7.09 -6.12 -15.12
CA LYS A 394 -8.53 -6.45 -15.05
C LYS A 394 -9.02 -6.05 -13.64
N CYS A 395 -10.13 -5.34 -13.52
CA CYS A 395 -10.93 -5.39 -12.29
C CYS A 395 -11.35 -6.87 -12.12
N VAL A 396 -10.82 -7.58 -11.13
CA VAL A 396 -11.34 -8.90 -10.70
C VAL A 396 -11.28 -8.94 -9.19
N ASP A 397 -12.36 -9.42 -8.58
CA ASP A 397 -12.80 -9.00 -7.26
C ASP A 397 -12.30 -9.90 -6.11
N LYS A 398 -12.15 -9.30 -4.93
CA LYS A 398 -12.07 -9.99 -3.61
C LYS A 398 -13.12 -9.39 -2.64
N SER A 399 -14.29 -9.06 -3.21
CA SER A 399 -15.47 -8.37 -2.67
C SER A 399 -15.23 -6.99 -2.02
N GLU A 400 -15.28 -5.94 -2.86
CA GLU A 400 -15.58 -4.52 -2.56
C GLU A 400 -14.47 -3.53 -2.12
N ILE A 401 -13.30 -3.95 -1.61
CA ILE A 401 -12.28 -2.97 -1.15
C ILE A 401 -11.35 -2.48 -2.28
N GLN A 402 -10.99 -3.36 -3.23
CA GLN A 402 -9.92 -3.08 -4.20
C GLN A 402 -10.37 -2.34 -5.46
N CYS A 403 -11.64 -2.44 -5.87
CA CYS A 403 -12.19 -1.64 -6.98
C CYS A 403 -12.35 -0.15 -6.65
N LYS A 404 -12.19 0.28 -5.39
CA LYS A 404 -12.26 1.70 -5.00
C LYS A 404 -10.93 2.45 -5.14
N LEU A 405 -9.86 1.78 -5.57
CA LEU A 405 -8.55 2.36 -5.88
C LEU A 405 -8.08 2.11 -7.32
N SER A 406 -8.84 1.38 -8.15
CA SER A 406 -8.52 1.06 -9.56
C SER A 406 -8.47 2.27 -10.52
N ILE A 407 -8.48 3.47 -9.94
CA ILE A 407 -8.53 4.79 -10.54
C ILE A 407 -7.71 5.72 -9.63
N GLU A 408 -6.45 5.39 -9.29
CA GLU A 408 -5.54 6.50 -8.93
C GLU A 408 -5.53 7.54 -10.05
N GLN A 409 -5.82 7.06 -11.26
CA GLN A 409 -6.13 7.84 -12.43
C GLN A 409 -6.93 6.88 -13.38
N GLY A 410 -8.06 7.31 -13.94
CA GLY A 410 -8.56 6.76 -15.23
C GLY A 410 -9.71 5.76 -15.38
N ALA A 411 -9.72 4.58 -14.75
CA ALA A 411 -10.54 3.45 -15.24
C ALA A 411 -11.86 3.15 -14.47
N GLN A 412 -12.99 3.59 -15.01
CA GLN A 412 -14.36 3.15 -14.67
C GLN A 412 -14.54 1.60 -14.53
N CYS A 413 -15.49 1.06 -13.71
CA CYS A 413 -15.70 -0.42 -13.54
C CYS A 413 -17.14 -1.02 -13.25
N ASN A 414 -17.99 -1.28 -14.28
CA ASN A 414 -19.15 -2.21 -14.37
C ASN A 414 -19.38 -2.62 -15.87
N TYR A 415 -20.22 -3.57 -16.35
CA TYR A 415 -20.60 -4.95 -15.96
C TYR A 415 -21.14 -5.76 -17.21
N ASN A 416 -21.74 -6.96 -17.00
CA ASN A 416 -22.81 -7.67 -17.77
C ASN A 416 -22.39 -8.60 -18.97
N PRO A 417 -22.99 -9.80 -19.25
CA PRO A 417 -24.19 -10.42 -18.61
C PRO A 417 -24.23 -11.94 -18.20
N SER A 418 -23.93 -12.95 -19.06
CA SER A 418 -24.62 -14.27 -19.08
C SER A 418 -24.09 -15.42 -18.21
N GLY A 419 -23.07 -15.19 -17.38
CA GLY A 419 -22.47 -16.26 -16.56
C GLY A 419 -21.52 -15.72 -15.50
N LEU A 420 -21.50 -16.38 -14.36
CA LEU A 420 -20.71 -16.03 -13.17
C LEU A 420 -19.19 -16.06 -13.49
N THR A 421 -18.53 -14.91 -13.64
CA THR A 421 -17.11 -14.62 -13.28
C THR A 421 -16.56 -13.28 -13.81
N ASP A 422 -17.19 -12.61 -14.79
CA ASP A 422 -16.62 -11.40 -15.40
C ASP A 422 -17.11 -10.07 -14.82
N TYR A 423 -16.14 -9.19 -14.53
CA TYR A 423 -16.31 -7.78 -14.18
C TYR A 423 -15.94 -6.91 -15.38
N LYS A 424 -16.25 -5.61 -15.35
CA LYS A 424 -16.00 -4.75 -16.51
C LYS A 424 -15.79 -3.29 -16.15
N CYS A 425 -15.62 -2.48 -17.21
CA CYS A 425 -15.30 -1.05 -17.24
C CYS A 425 -16.49 -0.14 -17.62
N SER A 426 -17.11 0.53 -16.63
CA SER A 426 -18.13 1.62 -16.75
C SER A 426 -18.52 2.21 -15.38
#